data_AF-J4UMK3-F1
#
_entry.id   AF-J4UMK3-F1
#
_cell.length_a   1.000
_cell.length_b   1.000
_cell.length_c   1.000
_cell.angle_alpha   90.00
_cell.angle_beta   90.00
_cell.angle_gamma   90.00
#
_symmetry.space_group_name_H-M   'P 1'
#
loop_
_entity.id
_entity.type
_entity.pdbx_description
1 polymer ?
#
loop_
_entity_poly.entity_id
_entity_poly.type
_entity_poly.pdbx_seq_one_letter_code
_entity_poly.pdbx_strand_id
1 'polypeptide(L)'
;MSNDEGWTRVKRKSRQNPPKKIHTAEAHHLPETFTPRTHGLLRPPKSLRADHDKIRAQWLDSPAHEALIRLVDSHAQSLHIDKAVCLGIGTFDPEDGGWEAKRAAYVQLCALSTLTSQLEKYSKHSIECIFQEPIFTDSDKSFLTSLGHRVVSSPAAYSLIDNATLLLAVHLYRPIYAAALQLNLPAIFIGTGWDVWDTVTMEHSSDLDNMKKMHSMYSRHAFPQDITSTAFSSTSIYFMPPQDKSVAIQHTSQESTTEDDDGHRRQQ
;
A
#
# COMPACT_ATOMS: atom_id res chain seq x y z
N MET A 1 -52.81 -19.42 -37.14
CA MET A 1 -52.03 -18.80 -36.05
C MET A 1 -51.27 -19.88 -35.30
N SER A 2 -49.97 -19.98 -35.53
CA SER A 2 -48.95 -20.43 -34.57
C SER A 2 -47.61 -20.08 -35.18
N ASN A 3 -46.98 -19.05 -34.61
CA ASN A 3 -45.70 -18.53 -35.05
C ASN A 3 -44.57 -19.40 -34.50
N ASP A 4 -43.77 -19.88 -35.43
CA ASP A 4 -42.32 -20.13 -35.39
C ASP A 4 -41.60 -19.85 -34.06
N GLU A 5 -41.14 -20.95 -33.45
CA GLU A 5 -40.00 -20.96 -32.54
C GLU A 5 -38.71 -20.72 -33.35
N GLY A 6 -38.15 -19.52 -33.20
CA GLY A 6 -36.84 -19.17 -33.72
C GLY A 6 -35.72 -19.92 -33.00
N TRP A 7 -35.38 -21.13 -33.46
CA TRP A 7 -34.11 -21.78 -33.13
C TRP A 7 -33.11 -21.61 -34.26
N THR A 8 -32.17 -20.68 -34.10
CA THR A 8 -31.02 -20.53 -35.00
C THR A 8 -30.02 -21.67 -34.78
N ARG A 9 -29.93 -22.57 -35.76
CA ARG A 9 -28.97 -23.69 -35.80
C ARG A 9 -27.58 -23.18 -36.21
N VAL A 10 -26.64 -23.06 -35.27
CA VAL A 10 -25.27 -22.64 -35.56
C VAL A 10 -24.46 -23.79 -36.16
N LYS A 11 -24.07 -23.67 -37.44
CA LYS A 11 -23.10 -24.57 -38.08
C LYS A 11 -21.70 -24.31 -37.50
N ARG A 12 -21.12 -25.30 -36.81
CA ARG A 12 -19.70 -25.26 -36.41
C ARG A 12 -18.81 -25.31 -37.66
N LYS A 13 -18.10 -24.23 -37.96
CA LYS A 13 -16.95 -24.26 -38.87
C LYS A 13 -15.76 -24.83 -38.10
N SER A 14 -15.33 -26.02 -38.48
CA SER A 14 -13.99 -26.54 -38.17
C SER A 14 -12.95 -25.53 -38.69
N ARG A 15 -12.14 -24.98 -37.80
CA ARG A 15 -10.96 -24.18 -38.15
C ARG A 15 -9.73 -24.98 -37.73
N GLN A 16 -8.97 -25.38 -38.73
CA GLN A 16 -7.61 -25.91 -38.59
C GLN A 16 -6.75 -24.90 -37.82
N ASN A 17 -5.98 -25.39 -36.85
CA ASN A 17 -5.04 -24.58 -36.08
C ASN A 17 -3.93 -24.05 -37.01
N PRO A 18 -3.67 -22.73 -37.05
CA PRO A 18 -2.46 -22.21 -37.66
C PRO A 18 -1.25 -22.51 -36.75
N PRO A 19 -0.03 -22.64 -37.33
CA PRO A 19 1.16 -22.96 -36.55
C PRO A 19 1.49 -21.83 -35.57
N LYS A 20 1.92 -22.22 -34.36
CA LYS A 20 2.37 -21.32 -33.28
C LYS A 20 3.42 -20.35 -33.83
N LYS A 21 3.08 -19.06 -33.89
CA LYS A 21 4.10 -18.01 -33.93
C LYS A 21 4.75 -17.96 -32.55
N ILE A 22 6.05 -18.23 -32.52
CA ILE A 22 6.91 -17.93 -31.38
C ILE A 22 6.90 -16.40 -31.28
N HIS A 23 6.15 -15.87 -30.32
CA HIS A 23 6.32 -14.50 -29.90
C HIS A 23 7.64 -14.46 -29.12
N THR A 24 8.69 -13.98 -29.77
CA THR A 24 9.85 -13.42 -29.07
C THR A 24 9.32 -12.43 -28.05
N ALA A 25 9.73 -12.60 -26.80
CA ALA A 25 9.34 -11.76 -25.67
C ALA A 25 9.70 -10.30 -25.96
N GLU A 26 8.73 -9.53 -26.42
CA GLU A 26 8.76 -8.08 -26.32
C GLU A 26 8.52 -7.76 -24.85
N ALA A 27 9.48 -7.04 -24.26
CA ALA A 27 9.42 -6.59 -22.88
C ALA A 27 8.04 -5.98 -22.59
N HIS A 28 7.38 -6.42 -21.53
CA HIS A 28 6.15 -5.82 -21.05
C HIS A 28 6.41 -4.34 -20.71
N HIS A 29 6.11 -3.46 -21.66
CA HIS A 29 6.10 -2.03 -21.46
C HIS A 29 4.98 -1.72 -20.45
N LEU A 30 5.36 -1.20 -19.28
CA LEU A 30 4.42 -0.47 -18.41
C LEU A 30 3.69 0.58 -19.27
N PRO A 31 2.41 0.90 -18.99
CA PRO A 31 1.69 1.95 -19.75
C PRO A 31 2.58 3.19 -19.89
N GLU A 32 2.75 3.66 -21.14
CA GLU A 32 3.82 4.59 -21.49
C GLU A 32 3.81 5.91 -20.70
N THR A 33 2.71 6.30 -20.07
CA THR A 33 2.74 7.30 -18.99
C THR A 33 1.49 7.22 -18.11
N PHE A 34 1.64 6.94 -16.82
CA PHE A 34 0.62 7.30 -15.83
C PHE A 34 0.70 8.82 -15.60
N THR A 35 0.03 9.60 -16.44
CA THR A 35 -0.02 11.06 -16.32
C THR A 35 -1.34 11.52 -15.71
N PRO A 36 -1.34 12.61 -14.92
CA PRO A 36 -2.56 13.25 -14.48
C PRO A 36 -3.47 13.62 -15.65
N ARG A 37 -4.79 13.49 -15.45
CA ARG A 37 -5.77 14.04 -16.39
C ARG A 37 -5.70 15.57 -16.37
N THR A 38 -5.47 16.17 -17.53
CA THR A 38 -5.40 17.64 -17.73
C THR A 38 -6.56 18.19 -18.57
N HIS A 39 -7.46 17.33 -19.02
CA HIS A 39 -8.60 17.67 -19.87
C HIS A 39 -9.94 17.29 -19.21
N GLY A 40 -11.03 17.85 -19.74
CA GLY A 40 -12.35 17.72 -19.14
C GLY A 40 -12.54 18.63 -17.91
N LEU A 41 -13.76 18.65 -17.38
CA LEU A 41 -14.07 19.43 -16.19
C LEU A 41 -13.59 18.68 -14.95
N LEU A 42 -12.52 19.19 -14.33
CA LEU A 42 -12.06 18.69 -13.03
C LEU A 42 -13.00 19.18 -11.91
N ARG A 43 -13.42 18.28 -11.03
CA ARG A 43 -14.23 18.66 -9.87
C ARG A 43 -13.38 19.45 -8.88
N PRO A 44 -13.88 20.54 -8.27
CA PRO A 44 -13.10 21.34 -7.35
C PRO A 44 -12.83 20.60 -6.02
N PRO A 45 -11.77 20.95 -5.27
CA PRO A 45 -11.41 20.26 -4.02
C PRO A 45 -12.53 20.24 -2.97
N LYS A 46 -13.39 21.26 -2.96
CA LYS A 46 -14.56 21.32 -2.07
C LYS A 46 -15.58 20.21 -2.35
N SER A 47 -15.76 19.84 -3.62
CA SER A 47 -16.62 18.71 -4.01
C SER A 47 -16.00 17.38 -3.58
N LEU A 48 -14.67 17.24 -3.72
CA LEU A 48 -13.97 16.05 -3.25
C LEU A 48 -14.08 15.88 -1.73
N ARG A 49 -14.02 17.00 -0.99
CA ARG A 49 -14.24 17.02 0.46
C ARG A 49 -15.66 16.61 0.85
N ALA A 50 -16.68 17.11 0.17
CA ALA A 50 -18.06 16.73 0.47
C ALA A 50 -18.31 15.21 0.28
N ASP A 51 -17.72 14.62 -0.77
CA ASP A 51 -17.78 13.17 -0.98
C ASP A 51 -17.02 12.40 0.10
N HIS A 52 -15.81 12.86 0.45
CA HIS A 52 -15.03 12.29 1.54
C HIS A 52 -15.81 12.30 2.84
N ASP A 53 -16.42 13.42 3.23
CA ASP A 53 -17.12 13.55 4.51
C ASP A 53 -18.34 12.60 4.56
N LYS A 54 -19.05 12.45 3.43
CA LYS A 54 -20.14 11.48 3.28
C LYS A 54 -19.65 10.03 3.43
N ILE A 55 -18.58 9.67 2.72
CA ILE A 55 -18.04 8.30 2.74
C ILE A 55 -17.40 7.99 4.10
N ARG A 56 -16.75 8.97 4.72
CA ARG A 56 -16.20 8.87 6.07
C ARG A 56 -17.28 8.57 7.10
N ALA A 57 -18.44 9.25 7.03
CA ALA A 57 -19.56 8.96 7.93
C ALA A 57 -20.02 7.49 7.78
N GLN A 58 -20.10 6.97 6.55
CA GLN A 58 -20.44 5.57 6.30
C GLN A 58 -19.37 4.60 6.79
N TRP A 59 -18.10 4.93 6.58
CA TRP A 59 -16.97 4.14 7.05
C TRP A 59 -16.97 4.00 8.57
N LEU A 60 -17.16 5.11 9.30
CA LEU A 60 -17.15 5.11 10.77
C LEU A 60 -18.25 4.24 11.39
N ASP A 61 -19.40 4.13 10.72
CA ASP A 61 -20.53 3.27 11.12
C ASP A 61 -20.34 1.80 10.68
N SER A 62 -19.31 1.49 9.90
CA SER A 62 -19.12 0.16 9.34
C SER A 62 -18.46 -0.83 10.33
N PRO A 63 -18.80 -2.13 10.25
CA PRO A 63 -18.07 -3.17 10.99
C PRO A 63 -16.58 -3.25 10.63
N ALA A 64 -16.21 -2.82 9.43
CA ALA A 64 -14.83 -2.81 8.95
C ALA A 64 -13.96 -1.83 9.75
N HIS A 65 -14.51 -0.65 10.06
CA HIS A 65 -13.85 0.35 10.89
C HIS A 65 -13.57 -0.18 12.31
N GLU A 66 -14.57 -0.79 12.96
CA GLU A 66 -14.36 -1.36 14.28
C GLU A 66 -13.37 -2.54 14.28
N ALA A 67 -13.45 -3.39 13.27
CA ALA A 67 -12.52 -4.51 13.11
C ALA A 67 -11.09 -4.02 12.89
N LEU A 68 -10.90 -2.92 12.14
CA LEU A 68 -9.59 -2.32 11.92
C LEU A 68 -9.00 -1.76 13.21
N ILE A 69 -9.80 -1.07 14.03
CA ILE A 69 -9.39 -0.60 15.36
C ILE A 69 -8.92 -1.79 16.22
N ARG A 70 -9.74 -2.85 16.35
CA ARG A 70 -9.37 -4.03 17.15
C ARG A 70 -8.08 -4.69 16.69
N LEU A 71 -7.85 -4.71 15.37
CA LEU A 71 -6.65 -5.30 14.80
C LEU A 71 -5.40 -4.48 15.15
N VAL A 72 -5.47 -3.16 15.01
CA VAL A 72 -4.39 -2.24 15.42
C VAL A 72 -4.11 -2.37 16.92
N ASP A 73 -5.16 -2.42 17.73
CA ASP A 73 -5.06 -2.53 19.19
C ASP A 73 -4.42 -3.84 19.61
N SER A 74 -4.60 -4.92 18.84
CA SER A 74 -4.04 -6.23 19.20
C SER A 74 -2.57 -6.39 18.78
N HIS A 75 -2.13 -5.69 17.73
CA HIS A 75 -0.86 -6.01 17.06
C HIS A 75 0.13 -4.85 16.94
N ALA A 76 -0.31 -3.60 17.07
CA ALA A 76 0.54 -2.45 16.74
C ALA A 76 0.93 -1.57 17.93
N GLN A 77 0.47 -1.85 19.16
CA GLN A 77 0.73 -1.00 20.33
C GLN A 77 2.22 -0.79 20.62
N SER A 78 3.05 -1.79 20.35
CA SER A 78 4.50 -1.75 20.58
C SER A 78 5.30 -1.23 19.39
N LEU A 79 4.65 -0.96 18.25
CA LEU A 79 5.31 -0.48 17.05
C LEU A 79 5.50 1.03 17.12
N HIS A 80 6.69 1.48 16.72
CA HIS A 80 6.98 2.89 16.53
C HIS A 80 6.68 3.26 15.08
N ILE A 81 5.64 4.08 14.87
CA ILE A 81 5.24 4.56 13.54
C ILE A 81 5.23 6.08 13.54
N ASP A 82 6.06 6.71 12.70
CA ASP A 82 6.15 8.17 12.56
C ASP A 82 5.55 8.72 11.27
N LYS A 83 5.42 7.86 10.25
CA LYS A 83 4.86 8.22 8.97
C LYS A 83 4.04 7.09 8.36
N ALA A 84 3.06 7.49 7.57
CA ALA A 84 2.25 6.64 6.74
C ALA A 84 2.46 7.01 5.28
N VAL A 85 2.87 6.05 4.46
CA VAL A 85 3.03 6.20 3.02
C VAL A 85 1.89 5.48 2.33
N CYS A 86 1.13 6.22 1.52
CA CYS A 86 0.05 5.69 0.69
C CYS A 86 0.44 5.76 -0.79
N LEU A 87 0.53 4.58 -1.42
CA LEU A 87 0.92 4.43 -2.82
C LEU A 87 -0.28 4.00 -3.65
N GLY A 88 -0.53 4.73 -4.74
CA GLY A 88 -1.43 4.30 -5.81
C GLY A 88 -2.90 4.15 -5.40
N ILE A 89 -3.40 5.09 -4.58
CA ILE A 89 -4.80 5.08 -4.11
C ILE A 89 -5.83 5.36 -5.22
N GLY A 90 -5.37 5.80 -6.40
CA GLY A 90 -6.21 6.27 -7.49
C GLY A 90 -6.63 7.74 -7.35
N THR A 91 -7.31 8.26 -8.36
CA THR A 91 -7.88 9.63 -8.33
C THR A 91 -9.24 9.65 -7.62
N PHE A 92 -9.56 10.77 -6.97
CA PHE A 92 -10.89 11.00 -6.39
C PHE A 92 -11.90 11.53 -7.42
N ASP A 93 -11.45 11.80 -8.64
CA ASP A 93 -12.26 12.30 -9.74
C ASP A 93 -11.97 11.56 -11.06
N PRO A 94 -12.35 10.27 -11.16
CA PRO A 94 -12.13 9.48 -12.36
C PRO A 94 -12.93 10.06 -13.54
N GLU A 95 -12.32 10.01 -14.73
CA GLU A 95 -12.86 10.66 -15.94
C GLU A 95 -14.22 10.10 -16.37
N ASP A 96 -14.39 8.79 -16.27
CA ASP A 96 -15.62 8.07 -16.59
C ASP A 96 -16.71 8.22 -15.51
N GLY A 97 -16.41 8.94 -14.42
CA GLY A 97 -17.29 9.02 -13.26
C GLY A 97 -17.45 7.70 -12.52
N GLY A 98 -16.54 6.73 -12.74
CA GLY A 98 -16.57 5.39 -12.18
C GLY A 98 -16.74 5.39 -10.66
N TRP A 99 -17.96 5.09 -10.20
CA TRP A 99 -18.31 5.16 -8.79
C TRP A 99 -17.46 4.23 -7.91
N GLU A 100 -17.16 3.03 -8.39
CA GLU A 100 -16.41 2.03 -7.62
C GLU A 100 -14.97 2.48 -7.39
N ALA A 101 -14.24 2.90 -8.43
CA ALA A 101 -12.86 3.37 -8.30
C ALA A 101 -12.77 4.61 -7.39
N LYS A 102 -13.70 5.55 -7.58
CA LYS A 102 -13.85 6.73 -6.72
C LYS A 102 -14.10 6.35 -5.27
N ARG A 103 -15.06 5.46 -5.01
CA ARG A 103 -15.40 5.00 -3.65
C ARG A 103 -14.22 4.29 -3.01
N ALA A 104 -13.54 3.42 -3.76
CA ALA A 104 -12.37 2.71 -3.28
C ALA A 104 -11.27 3.68 -2.80
N ALA A 105 -10.97 4.73 -3.58
CA ALA A 105 -10.00 5.75 -3.18
C ALA A 105 -10.38 6.43 -1.84
N TYR A 106 -11.66 6.81 -1.68
CA TYR A 106 -12.12 7.42 -0.42
C TYR A 106 -12.13 6.44 0.76
N VAL A 107 -12.52 5.19 0.54
CA VAL A 107 -12.55 4.15 1.58
C VAL A 107 -11.13 3.81 2.04
N GLN A 108 -10.16 3.70 1.11
CA GLN A 108 -8.75 3.53 1.44
C GLN A 108 -8.21 4.73 2.24
N LEU A 109 -8.58 5.97 1.89
CA LEU A 109 -8.22 7.17 2.65
C LEU A 109 -8.81 7.15 4.06
N CYS A 110 -10.07 6.73 4.21
CA CYS A 110 -10.72 6.58 5.50
C CYS A 110 -10.04 5.51 6.37
N ALA A 111 -9.69 4.37 5.78
CA ALA A 111 -8.95 3.32 6.48
C ALA A 111 -7.56 3.80 6.93
N LEU A 112 -6.84 4.53 6.09
CA LEU A 112 -5.57 5.16 6.47
C LEU A 112 -5.75 6.12 7.64
N SER A 113 -6.77 6.98 7.60
CA SER A 113 -7.10 7.89 8.71
C SER A 113 -7.44 7.13 10.00
N THR A 114 -8.15 6.00 9.92
CA THR A 114 -8.42 5.16 11.10
C THR A 114 -7.14 4.57 11.67
N LEU A 115 -6.27 4.03 10.81
CA LEU A 115 -5.00 3.44 11.21
C LEU A 115 -4.12 4.48 11.92
N THR A 116 -3.89 5.63 11.29
CA THR A 116 -3.02 6.66 11.86
C THR A 116 -3.60 7.23 13.14
N SER A 117 -4.89 7.59 13.17
CA SER A 117 -5.53 8.09 14.40
C SER A 117 -5.51 7.08 15.54
N GLN A 118 -5.54 5.77 15.27
CA GLN A 118 -5.42 4.76 16.31
C GLN A 118 -3.97 4.61 16.79
N LEU A 119 -2.99 4.64 15.88
CA LEU A 119 -1.56 4.54 16.21
C LEU A 119 -1.05 5.77 17.00
N GLU A 120 -1.52 6.97 16.66
CA GLU A 120 -1.18 8.22 17.36
C GLU A 120 -1.56 8.19 18.85
N LYS A 121 -2.59 7.41 19.24
CA LYS A 121 -2.97 7.20 20.64
C LYS A 121 -1.87 6.50 21.44
N TYR A 122 -1.08 5.65 20.77
CA TYR A 122 0.00 4.88 21.39
C TYR A 122 1.32 5.65 21.42
N SER A 123 1.64 6.31 20.30
CA SER A 123 2.93 6.99 20.15
C SER A 123 2.96 8.41 20.75
N LYS A 124 1.77 9.00 21.02
CA LYS A 124 1.60 10.37 21.55
C LYS A 124 2.24 11.47 20.68
N HIS A 125 2.49 11.20 19.41
CA HIS A 125 2.88 12.20 18.41
C HIS A 125 2.05 12.02 17.15
N SER A 126 1.98 13.06 16.31
CA SER A 126 1.30 12.99 15.02
C SER A 126 2.06 12.10 14.04
N ILE A 127 1.35 11.40 13.16
CA ILE A 127 1.90 10.61 12.06
C ILE A 127 1.78 11.40 10.76
N GLU A 128 2.92 11.65 10.08
CA GLU A 128 2.90 12.31 8.77
C GLU A 128 2.28 11.36 7.72
N CYS A 129 1.23 11.80 7.04
CA CYS A 129 0.64 11.04 5.93
C CYS A 129 1.14 11.56 4.58
N ILE A 130 1.78 10.68 3.81
CA ILE A 130 2.45 10.98 2.55
C ILE A 130 1.79 10.17 1.44
N PHE A 131 1.35 10.83 0.37
CA PHE A 131 0.69 10.20 -0.76
C PHE A 131 1.53 10.31 -2.03
N GLN A 132 1.55 9.22 -2.80
CA GLN A 132 2.12 9.18 -4.14
C GLN A 132 1.16 8.44 -5.09
N GLU A 133 0.65 9.18 -6.07
CA GLU A 133 -0.19 8.65 -7.14
C GLU A 133 0.14 9.42 -8.42
N PRO A 134 0.77 8.76 -9.42
CA PRO A 134 1.07 9.37 -10.71
C PRO A 134 -0.12 10.06 -11.41
N ILE A 135 -1.36 9.57 -11.23
CA ILE A 135 -2.53 10.13 -11.91
C ILE A 135 -3.23 11.27 -11.13
N PHE A 136 -2.70 11.71 -9.99
CA PHE A 136 -3.32 12.80 -9.23
C PHE A 136 -3.39 14.09 -10.02
N THR A 137 -4.61 14.60 -10.15
CA THR A 137 -4.90 15.95 -10.64
C THR A 137 -4.52 16.99 -9.59
N ASP A 138 -4.45 18.27 -9.98
CA ASP A 138 -4.21 19.36 -9.03
C ASP A 138 -5.34 19.50 -8.00
N SER A 139 -6.56 19.07 -8.36
CA SER A 139 -7.67 19.00 -7.43
C SER A 139 -7.46 17.93 -6.36
N ASP A 140 -6.99 16.74 -6.75
CA ASP A 140 -6.66 15.65 -5.82
C ASP A 140 -5.57 16.11 -4.83
N LYS A 141 -4.49 16.71 -5.35
CA LYS A 141 -3.39 17.25 -4.54
C LYS A 141 -3.88 18.30 -3.56
N SER A 142 -4.68 19.27 -4.05
CA SER A 142 -5.21 20.34 -3.21
C SER A 142 -6.16 19.81 -2.13
N PHE A 143 -6.98 18.82 -2.47
CA PHE A 143 -7.86 18.15 -1.52
C PHE A 143 -7.07 17.45 -0.41
N LEU A 144 -6.08 16.62 -0.75
CA LEU A 144 -5.23 15.93 0.24
C LEU A 144 -4.41 16.91 1.10
N THR A 145 -3.81 17.94 0.49
CA THR A 145 -3.08 18.98 1.23
C THR A 145 -4.01 19.74 2.19
N SER A 146 -5.27 19.96 1.81
CA SER A 146 -6.26 20.58 2.70
C SER A 146 -6.69 19.69 3.89
N LEU A 147 -6.31 18.40 3.89
CA LEU A 147 -6.43 17.49 5.04
C LEU A 147 -5.15 17.45 5.89
N GLY A 148 -4.12 18.23 5.53
CA GLY A 148 -2.82 18.22 6.20
C GLY A 148 -1.87 17.13 5.71
N HIS A 149 -2.17 16.48 4.59
CA HIS A 149 -1.33 15.42 4.03
C HIS A 149 -0.29 16.00 3.07
N ARG A 150 0.85 15.32 2.98
CA ARG A 150 1.90 15.62 2.02
C ARG A 150 1.67 14.81 0.74
N VAL A 151 1.79 15.44 -0.42
CA VAL A 151 1.74 14.74 -1.70
C VAL A 151 3.10 14.88 -2.40
N VAL A 152 3.66 13.76 -2.85
CA VAL A 152 4.96 13.71 -3.53
C VAL A 152 4.83 13.12 -4.94
N SER A 153 5.76 13.48 -5.81
CA SER A 153 5.80 12.95 -7.18
C SER A 153 6.41 11.55 -7.19
N SER A 154 5.90 10.67 -8.05
CA SER A 154 6.53 9.36 -8.27
C SER A 154 7.94 9.52 -8.85
N PRO A 155 8.96 8.76 -8.38
CA PRO A 155 8.92 7.67 -7.38
C PRO A 155 9.38 8.08 -5.95
N ALA A 156 9.30 9.36 -5.58
CA ALA A 156 9.95 9.90 -4.38
C ALA A 156 9.56 9.22 -3.04
N ALA A 157 8.34 8.71 -2.92
CA ALA A 157 7.87 8.06 -1.71
C ALA A 157 8.59 6.74 -1.40
N TYR A 158 9.20 6.07 -2.40
CA TYR A 158 9.89 4.79 -2.16
C TYR A 158 11.06 4.94 -1.19
N SER A 159 11.81 6.04 -1.31
CA SER A 159 12.93 6.34 -0.42
C SER A 159 12.53 6.79 0.98
N LEU A 160 11.22 6.99 1.23
CA LEU A 160 10.70 7.39 2.54
C LEU A 160 10.23 6.18 3.37
N ILE A 161 10.24 4.98 2.80
CA ILE A 161 9.81 3.76 3.47
C ILE A 161 10.97 3.22 4.32
N ASP A 162 10.70 3.00 5.60
CA ASP A 162 11.62 2.47 6.60
C ASP A 162 10.88 1.67 7.70
N ASN A 163 11.62 1.20 8.70
CA ASN A 163 11.07 0.40 9.80
C ASN A 163 10.17 1.18 10.78
N ALA A 164 9.91 2.47 10.57
CA ALA A 164 8.94 3.29 11.29
C ALA A 164 7.75 3.70 10.40
N THR A 165 7.60 3.05 9.24
CA THR A 165 6.58 3.37 8.25
C THR A 165 5.38 2.42 8.33
N LEU A 166 4.18 2.99 8.23
CA LEU A 166 2.99 2.27 7.77
C LEU A 166 2.88 2.46 6.25
N LEU A 167 2.95 1.36 5.49
CA LEU A 167 2.79 1.38 4.04
C LEU A 167 1.41 0.86 3.64
N LEU A 168 0.58 1.73 3.06
CA LEU A 168 -0.68 1.36 2.41
C LEU A 168 -0.48 1.36 0.90
N ALA A 169 -0.51 0.17 0.30
CA ALA A 169 -0.24 -0.06 -1.11
C ALA A 169 -1.20 -1.14 -1.63
N VAL A 170 -2.48 -0.78 -1.77
CA VAL A 170 -3.54 -1.74 -2.11
C VAL A 170 -3.69 -1.86 -3.63
N HIS A 171 -3.81 -3.09 -4.13
CA HIS A 171 -4.00 -3.40 -5.56
C HIS A 171 -2.91 -2.85 -6.51
N LEU A 172 -1.66 -2.75 -6.06
CA LEU A 172 -0.57 -2.29 -6.91
C LEU A 172 0.03 -3.42 -7.75
N TYR A 173 0.61 -3.04 -8.88
CA TYR A 173 1.36 -3.96 -9.72
C TYR A 173 2.65 -4.41 -9.04
N ARG A 174 3.06 -5.63 -9.36
CA ARG A 174 4.28 -6.25 -8.83
C ARG A 174 5.54 -5.37 -8.90
N PRO A 175 5.87 -4.69 -10.02
CA PRO A 175 7.06 -3.82 -10.08
C PRO A 175 7.03 -2.68 -9.05
N ILE A 176 5.83 -2.20 -8.69
CA ILE A 176 5.66 -1.14 -7.70
C ILE A 176 5.92 -1.67 -6.30
N TYR A 177 5.44 -2.88 -5.97
CA TYR A 177 5.80 -3.53 -4.70
C TYR A 177 7.30 -3.79 -4.58
N ALA A 178 7.91 -4.32 -5.66
CA ALA A 178 9.35 -4.58 -5.71
C ALA A 178 10.16 -3.30 -5.44
N ALA A 179 9.82 -2.21 -6.13
CA ALA A 179 10.50 -0.91 -5.95
C ALA A 179 10.27 -0.31 -4.55
N ALA A 180 9.03 -0.30 -4.06
CA ALA A 180 8.69 0.30 -2.77
C ALA A 180 9.33 -0.43 -1.58
N LEU A 181 9.51 -1.75 -1.67
CA LEU A 181 10.08 -2.58 -0.62
C LEU A 181 11.58 -2.85 -0.82
N GLN A 182 12.21 -2.27 -1.85
CA GLN A 182 13.59 -2.60 -2.22
C GLN A 182 14.60 -2.21 -1.14
N LEU A 183 14.45 -1.01 -0.58
CA LEU A 183 15.45 -0.41 0.32
C LEU A 183 15.26 -0.84 1.77
N ASN A 184 14.03 -0.76 2.28
CA ASN A 184 13.69 -1.13 3.65
C ASN A 184 12.30 -1.77 3.71
N LEU A 185 12.05 -2.52 4.79
CA LEU A 185 10.73 -3.07 5.08
C LEU A 185 9.97 -2.13 6.04
N PRO A 186 8.69 -1.84 5.77
CA PRO A 186 7.85 -1.06 6.68
C PRO A 186 7.57 -1.84 7.97
N ALA A 187 7.21 -1.14 9.05
CA ALA A 187 6.74 -1.79 10.28
C ALA A 187 5.32 -2.36 10.12
N ILE A 188 4.48 -1.68 9.32
CA ILE A 188 3.16 -2.17 8.95
C ILE A 188 3.05 -2.12 7.43
N PHE A 189 2.71 -3.26 6.81
CA PHE A 189 2.46 -3.34 5.36
C PHE A 189 1.02 -3.74 5.10
N ILE A 190 0.32 -2.99 4.25
CA ILE A 190 -1.05 -3.28 3.81
C ILE A 190 -1.06 -3.31 2.29
N GLY A 191 -1.42 -4.45 1.73
CA GLY A 191 -1.44 -4.65 0.29
C GLY A 191 -1.87 -6.07 -0.09
N THR A 192 -1.72 -6.43 -1.36
CA THR A 192 -1.98 -7.79 -1.82
C THR A 192 -1.01 -8.76 -1.15
N GLY A 193 -1.55 -9.83 -0.54
CA GLY A 193 -0.75 -10.81 0.19
C GLY A 193 0.21 -11.60 -0.69
N TRP A 194 1.32 -12.06 -0.10
CA TRP A 194 2.31 -12.92 -0.80
C TRP A 194 1.69 -14.21 -1.36
N ASP A 195 0.69 -14.77 -0.68
CA ASP A 195 -0.05 -15.95 -1.11
C ASP A 195 -0.73 -15.79 -2.46
N VAL A 196 -1.14 -14.57 -2.84
CA VAL A 196 -1.65 -14.29 -4.19
C VAL A 196 -0.51 -14.33 -5.19
N TRP A 197 0.62 -13.68 -4.87
CA TRP A 197 1.78 -13.58 -5.76
C TRP A 197 2.51 -14.91 -5.98
N ASP A 198 2.53 -15.78 -4.97
CA ASP A 198 3.15 -17.12 -5.04
C ASP A 198 2.44 -18.06 -6.03
N THR A 199 1.16 -17.78 -6.35
CA THR A 199 0.39 -18.57 -7.32
C THR A 199 0.57 -18.15 -8.77
N VAL A 200 1.19 -16.98 -9.03
CA VAL A 200 1.38 -16.43 -10.37
C VAL A 200 2.77 -16.79 -10.88
N THR A 201 2.87 -17.30 -12.12
CA THR A 201 4.18 -17.62 -12.74
C THR A 201 5.05 -16.36 -12.81
N MET A 202 6.22 -16.40 -12.15
CA MET A 202 7.12 -15.25 -12.02
C MET A 202 8.19 -15.24 -13.12
N GLU A 203 8.19 -14.22 -13.98
CA GLU A 203 9.26 -14.03 -14.98
C GLU A 203 10.63 -13.67 -14.35
N HIS A 204 10.62 -13.00 -13.20
CA HIS A 204 11.81 -12.72 -12.38
C HIS A 204 11.53 -13.16 -10.94
N SER A 205 12.04 -14.31 -10.50
CA SER A 205 11.61 -14.90 -9.22
C SER A 205 12.00 -14.10 -7.96
N SER A 206 12.93 -13.14 -8.07
CA SER A 206 13.53 -12.43 -6.92
C SER A 206 12.92 -11.06 -6.61
N ASP A 207 12.13 -10.45 -7.48
CA ASP A 207 11.67 -9.05 -7.31
C ASP A 207 10.81 -8.82 -6.05
N LEU A 208 10.24 -9.89 -5.50
CA LEU A 208 9.38 -9.85 -4.32
C LEU A 208 9.99 -10.61 -3.12
N ASP A 209 11.31 -10.86 -3.11
CA ASP A 209 12.00 -11.51 -1.99
C ASP A 209 11.75 -10.81 -0.66
N ASN A 210 11.68 -9.48 -0.67
CA ASN A 210 11.36 -8.68 0.51
C ASN A 210 9.91 -8.86 1.00
N MET A 211 8.96 -9.07 0.08
CA MET A 211 7.59 -9.41 0.44
C MET A 211 7.51 -10.84 1.00
N LYS A 212 8.22 -11.80 0.40
CA LYS A 212 8.34 -13.17 0.90
C LYS A 212 8.96 -13.19 2.31
N LYS A 213 10.00 -12.38 2.53
CA LYS A 213 10.63 -12.19 3.85
C LYS A 213 9.63 -11.65 4.87
N MET A 214 8.91 -10.57 4.56
CA MET A 214 7.85 -10.07 5.44
C MET A 214 6.80 -11.14 5.72
N HIS A 215 6.36 -11.88 4.71
CA HIS A 215 5.38 -12.95 4.88
C HIS A 215 5.83 -14.04 5.85
N SER A 216 7.13 -14.35 5.86
CA SER A 216 7.71 -15.35 6.80
C SER A 216 7.94 -14.81 8.22
N MET A 217 8.21 -13.51 8.37
CA MET A 217 8.66 -12.91 9.64
C MET A 217 7.57 -12.14 10.39
N TYR A 218 6.60 -11.57 9.67
CA TYR A 218 5.59 -10.68 10.22
C TYR A 218 4.35 -11.48 10.60
N SER A 219 3.61 -10.98 11.59
CA SER A 219 2.25 -11.49 11.82
C SER A 219 1.34 -10.97 10.70
N ARG A 220 0.58 -11.87 10.08
CA ARG A 220 -0.29 -11.58 8.93
C ARG A 220 -1.75 -11.79 9.30
N HIS A 221 -2.59 -10.84 8.92
CA HIS A 221 -4.04 -10.90 9.09
C HIS A 221 -4.77 -10.48 7.81
N ALA A 222 -5.98 -11.00 7.62
CA ALA A 222 -6.86 -10.48 6.58
C ALA A 222 -7.23 -9.02 6.91
N PHE A 223 -7.20 -8.14 5.90
CA PHE A 223 -7.64 -6.77 6.09
C PHE A 223 -9.18 -6.72 6.19
N PRO A 224 -9.77 -5.95 7.12
CA PRO A 224 -11.21 -5.81 7.23
C PRO A 224 -11.84 -5.34 5.92
N GLN A 225 -12.89 -6.06 5.48
CA GLN A 225 -13.54 -5.79 4.20
C GLN A 225 -14.66 -4.76 4.38
N ASP A 226 -14.70 -3.76 3.50
CA ASP A 226 -15.88 -2.92 3.34
C ASP A 226 -16.94 -3.68 2.54
N ILE A 227 -18.08 -4.00 3.15
CA ILE A 227 -19.15 -4.76 2.49
C ILE A 227 -19.80 -4.02 1.31
N THR A 228 -19.54 -2.71 1.21
CA THR A 228 -20.14 -1.83 0.20
C THR A 228 -19.21 -1.53 -0.97
N SER A 229 -18.00 -2.09 -0.99
CA SER A 229 -17.05 -1.92 -2.09
C SER A 229 -16.07 -3.09 -2.18
N THR A 230 -15.28 -3.11 -3.23
CA THR A 230 -14.19 -4.07 -3.43
C THR A 230 -12.82 -3.50 -3.05
N ALA A 231 -12.81 -2.36 -2.34
CA ALA A 231 -11.61 -1.56 -2.06
C ALA A 231 -10.46 -2.31 -1.37
N PHE A 232 -10.76 -3.42 -0.67
CA PHE A 232 -9.80 -4.24 0.06
C PHE A 232 -9.80 -5.72 -0.34
N SER A 233 -10.32 -6.05 -1.53
CA SER A 233 -10.35 -7.42 -2.02
C SER A 233 -8.94 -8.02 -2.03
N SER A 234 -8.76 -9.20 -1.45
CA SER A 234 -7.44 -9.87 -1.38
C SER A 234 -6.35 -9.05 -0.68
N THR A 235 -6.72 -8.08 0.16
CA THR A 235 -5.79 -7.27 0.95
C THR A 235 -5.47 -7.96 2.27
N SER A 236 -4.17 -8.00 2.59
CA SER A 236 -3.65 -8.43 3.87
C SER A 236 -2.98 -7.26 4.59
N ILE A 237 -2.88 -7.37 5.91
CA ILE A 237 -2.05 -6.50 6.75
C ILE A 237 -1.01 -7.33 7.50
N TYR A 238 0.21 -6.84 7.49
CA TYR A 238 1.37 -7.44 8.10
C TYR A 238 1.90 -6.50 9.18
N PHE A 239 2.17 -7.03 10.37
CA PHE A 239 2.80 -6.31 11.47
C PHE A 239 4.16 -6.90 11.79
N MET A 240 5.17 -6.04 11.80
CA MET A 240 6.54 -6.39 12.20
C MET A 240 6.51 -7.00 13.62
N PRO A 241 7.30 -8.06 13.88
CA PRO A 241 7.38 -8.61 15.23
C PRO A 241 7.97 -7.58 16.21
N PRO A 242 7.64 -7.67 17.52
CA PRO A 242 8.28 -6.85 18.53
C PRO A 242 9.79 -7.00 18.45
N GLN A 243 10.52 -5.89 18.40
CA GLN A 243 11.99 -5.94 18.45
C GLN A 243 12.44 -6.30 19.86
N ASP A 244 13.17 -7.41 20.00
CA ASP A 244 13.76 -7.82 21.26
C ASP A 244 14.86 -6.81 21.64
N LYS A 245 14.62 -6.01 22.69
CA LYS A 245 15.56 -4.99 23.17
C LYS A 245 16.88 -5.57 23.71
N SER A 246 17.00 -6.90 23.77
CA SER A 246 18.13 -7.66 24.31
C SER A 246 19.37 -7.66 23.41
N VAL A 247 19.24 -7.41 22.10
CA VAL A 247 20.39 -7.46 21.17
C VAL A 247 21.17 -6.14 21.12
N ALA A 248 20.53 -5.01 21.45
CA ALA A 248 21.16 -3.69 21.39
C ALA A 248 22.18 -3.41 22.51
N ILE A 249 22.13 -4.14 23.63
CA ILE A 249 23.02 -3.92 24.79
C ILE A 249 24.37 -4.65 24.62
N GLN A 250 24.45 -5.66 23.75
CA GLN A 250 25.70 -6.41 23.56
C GLN A 250 26.71 -5.71 22.64
N HIS A 251 26.28 -4.77 21.78
CA HIS A 251 27.19 -4.07 20.86
C HIS A 251 27.83 -2.81 21.44
N THR A 252 27.31 -2.25 22.53
CA THR A 252 27.85 -1.03 23.17
C THR A 252 28.77 -1.30 24.36
N SER A 253 28.92 -2.56 24.78
CA SER A 253 29.78 -2.93 25.92
C SER A 253 31.16 -3.48 25.53
N GLN A 254 31.54 -3.45 24.25
CA GLN A 254 32.87 -3.92 23.79
C GLN A 254 33.83 -2.81 23.31
N GLU A 255 33.45 -1.53 23.38
CA GLU A 255 34.35 -0.40 23.08
C GLU A 255 34.46 0.56 24.27
N SER A 256 34.97 0.10 25.41
CA SER A 256 35.50 1.01 26.45
C SER A 256 36.35 0.29 27.51
N THR A 257 37.46 -0.35 27.13
CA THR A 257 38.55 -0.64 28.08
C THR A 257 39.91 -0.65 27.36
N THR A 258 40.45 0.52 27.08
CA THR A 258 41.90 0.75 27.02
C THR A 258 42.15 2.21 27.42
N GLU A 259 42.24 2.45 28.72
CA GLU A 259 42.90 3.63 29.29
C GLU A 259 44.13 3.14 30.07
N ASP A 260 45.29 3.65 29.64
CA ASP A 260 46.44 4.11 30.42
C ASP A 260 47.06 3.19 31.48
N ASP A 261 48.20 2.60 31.13
CA ASP A 261 49.30 2.43 32.09
C ASP A 261 50.65 2.52 31.37
N ASP A 262 51.28 3.70 31.36
CA ASP A 262 52.71 3.82 31.10
C ASP A 262 53.38 4.83 32.06
N GLY A 263 53.69 4.32 33.26
CA GLY A 263 55.10 4.20 33.64
C GLY A 263 55.88 5.48 33.96
N HIS A 264 55.57 6.14 35.08
CA HIS A 264 56.56 6.96 35.79
C HIS A 264 57.28 6.13 36.87
N ARG A 265 58.56 5.78 36.66
CA ARG A 265 59.47 5.52 37.80
C ARG A 265 60.94 5.84 37.50
N ARG A 266 61.44 6.86 38.21
CA ARG A 266 62.86 7.20 38.41
C ARG A 266 63.50 6.32 39.50
N GLN A 267 64.84 6.31 39.49
CA GLN A 267 65.82 5.77 40.47
C GLN A 267 66.14 4.27 40.27
N GLN A 268 67.39 3.84 40.10
CA GLN A 268 68.69 4.32 40.59
C GLN A 268 69.76 4.39 39.49
#